data_AF-A0A067PIC6-F1
#
_entry.id   AF-A0A067PIC6-F1
#
_cell.length_a   1.000
_cell.length_b   1.000
_cell.length_c   1.000
_cell.angle_alpha   90.00
_cell.angle_beta   90.00
_cell.angle_gamma   90.00
#
_symmetry.space_group_name_H-M   'P 1'
#
loop_
_entity.id
_entity.type
_entity.pdbx_description
1 polymer ?
#
loop_
_entity_poly.entity_id
_entity_poly.type
_entity_poly.pdbx_seq_one_letter_code
_entity_poly.pdbx_strand_id
1 'polypeptide(L)'
;VFIAGSGPIGAVFARLLVDAGYNVIYLMSPPVVPSSPHLLPNRDTRVPGAHKKNEIEYQKDIDRFSHAIPLSKGALSTVSVPVSSTVVPTLDPAAWTASDPTQMYITNGRNNFQQTYNNLGAEAVTRGVGGMSTHWTCATPEFLKGLERPKILTGESADDAEWTLLYDAARSLIGTSEHEFDQSIRHNVVLQTLIDAYPDRGVKALPLACHRLAEGSPYVQWHSADNVYGDMFTNPTKTNVDGKARGQFKLLTNTRCTRFALANENAPFKVGAVEVKDLLEDRLFPGGGPTDFYIRSKVFLGNCLTDRWQILANSGFGGTRDGAIDIIPNLGTHITEQPMAFCQIVLRQGRLTLFQVDDIPKNLDTKPEWWAAAVRHHIQQHGDTDPLPIPFKDPEPQVTIPASLERPWHTQIHRDAFSYGEVGPLVDSRIVVDLRFFGMQVGVPENRMVFETAITDSYGMPQPTFEYRPTEKYAFEAHDMMADMTDVASKLGGYLPGSSPQFMTPGLALHLGGTTRLGQGTDKGETVADFNSQVWDFDNLYVGGNGLIPTPFGANPTLTSMCLAFRGAYKISQDLAAGQLTPPNPAQALTPTPRTWLNWAFDVNDPNYPVHQRKLHRSV
;
A
#
# COMPACT_ATOMS: atom_id res chain seq x y z
N VAL A 1 20.36 -12.32 6.18
CA VAL A 1 19.07 -11.84 6.71
C VAL A 1 17.97 -12.52 5.92
N PHE A 2 16.97 -13.06 6.61
CA PHE A 2 15.79 -13.63 5.97
C PHE A 2 14.66 -12.59 6.02
N ILE A 3 13.95 -12.43 4.91
CA ILE A 3 12.79 -11.54 4.81
C ILE A 3 11.62 -12.30 4.17
N ALA A 4 10.49 -12.37 4.87
CA ALA A 4 9.24 -12.90 4.34
C ALA A 4 8.40 -11.78 3.71
N GLY A 5 8.25 -11.77 2.39
CA GLY A 5 7.37 -10.86 1.65
C GLY A 5 8.13 -9.85 0.80
N SER A 6 7.85 -9.86 -0.50
CA SER A 6 8.48 -9.02 -1.52
C SER A 6 7.78 -7.72 -1.91
N GLY A 7 7.01 -7.12 -0.99
CA GLY A 7 6.40 -5.80 -1.19
C GLY A 7 7.40 -4.64 -1.15
N PRO A 8 6.94 -3.37 -1.27
CA PRO A 8 7.82 -2.20 -1.26
C PRO A 8 8.62 -2.07 0.05
N ILE A 9 8.02 -2.42 1.19
CA ILE A 9 8.67 -2.32 2.50
C ILE A 9 9.77 -3.36 2.69
N GLY A 10 9.52 -4.62 2.31
CA GLY A 10 10.57 -5.64 2.28
C GLY A 10 11.71 -5.23 1.33
N ALA A 11 11.40 -4.52 0.26
CA ALA A 11 12.37 -4.12 -0.75
C ALA A 11 13.31 -3.04 -0.21
N VAL A 12 12.82 -2.17 0.66
CA VAL A 12 13.63 -1.21 1.42
C VAL A 12 14.64 -1.95 2.30
N PHE A 13 14.19 -2.89 3.13
CA PHE A 13 15.09 -3.69 3.97
C PHE A 13 16.12 -4.44 3.12
N ALA A 14 15.67 -5.10 2.05
CA ALA A 14 16.55 -5.85 1.17
C ALA A 14 17.62 -4.95 0.53
N ARG A 15 17.23 -3.81 -0.04
CA ARG A 15 18.16 -2.86 -0.67
C ARG A 15 19.20 -2.36 0.33
N LEU A 16 18.78 -1.82 1.47
CA LEU A 16 19.72 -1.24 2.44
C LEU A 16 20.69 -2.27 3.01
N LEU A 17 20.23 -3.49 3.30
CA LEU A 17 21.08 -4.53 3.86
C LEU A 17 22.03 -5.11 2.81
N VAL A 18 21.58 -5.28 1.57
CA VAL A 18 22.46 -5.73 0.48
C VAL A 18 23.51 -4.67 0.14
N ASP A 19 23.12 -3.40 0.07
CA ASP A 19 24.04 -2.27 -0.16
C ASP A 19 25.05 -2.12 0.99
N ALA A 20 24.65 -2.49 2.22
CA ALA A 20 25.54 -2.59 3.37
C ALA A 20 26.40 -3.87 3.39
N GLY A 21 26.35 -4.72 2.36
CA GLY A 21 27.19 -5.90 2.20
C GLY A 21 26.68 -7.18 2.88
N TYR A 22 25.42 -7.24 3.31
CA TYR A 22 24.84 -8.43 3.94
C TYR A 22 24.15 -9.33 2.91
N ASN A 23 24.27 -10.65 3.12
CA ASN A 23 23.53 -11.62 2.30
C ASN A 23 22.06 -11.66 2.73
N VAL A 24 21.14 -11.51 1.76
CA VAL A 24 19.69 -11.44 1.98
C VAL A 24 18.98 -12.53 1.18
N ILE A 25 18.15 -13.30 1.88
CA ILE A 25 17.19 -14.24 1.28
C ILE A 25 15.80 -13.63 1.40
N TYR A 26 15.13 -13.49 0.27
CA TYR A 26 13.88 -12.75 0.10
C TYR A 26 12.81 -13.73 -0.42
N LEU A 27 11.74 -13.95 0.32
CA LEU A 27 10.76 -15.02 0.03
C LEU A 27 9.37 -14.45 -0.32
N MET A 28 8.65 -15.08 -1.26
CA MET A 28 7.28 -14.71 -1.65
C MET A 28 6.37 -15.92 -1.95
N SER A 29 5.16 -15.89 -1.38
CA SER A 29 4.06 -16.86 -1.56
C SER A 29 2.91 -16.24 -2.39
N PRO A 30 2.18 -17.02 -3.22
CA PRO A 30 2.37 -17.28 -4.66
C PRO A 30 1.49 -16.40 -5.57
N PRO A 31 1.35 -16.70 -6.88
CA PRO A 31 2.42 -16.83 -7.85
C PRO A 31 2.87 -15.46 -8.39
N VAL A 32 3.97 -15.44 -9.14
CA VAL A 32 4.24 -14.33 -10.05
C VAL A 32 3.21 -14.43 -11.17
N VAL A 33 2.32 -13.44 -11.30
CA VAL A 33 1.66 -13.21 -12.58
C VAL A 33 2.73 -12.57 -13.46
N PRO A 34 3.30 -13.27 -14.46
CA PRO A 34 4.25 -12.64 -15.36
C PRO A 34 3.52 -11.48 -16.03
N SER A 35 4.12 -10.30 -16.08
CA SER A 35 3.56 -9.15 -16.79
C SER A 35 3.58 -9.30 -18.32
N SER A 36 3.55 -10.54 -18.85
CA SER A 36 3.33 -10.94 -20.26
C SER A 36 3.68 -12.45 -20.43
N PRO A 37 2.90 -13.25 -21.19
CA PRO A 37 3.08 -14.71 -21.33
C PRO A 37 4.25 -15.17 -22.23
N HIS A 38 5.16 -14.30 -22.65
CA HIS A 38 6.26 -14.69 -23.54
C HIS A 38 7.59 -14.84 -22.78
N LEU A 39 7.97 -16.10 -22.52
CA LEU A 39 9.34 -16.48 -22.18
C LEU A 39 10.21 -16.29 -23.42
N LEU A 40 11.10 -15.30 -23.40
CA LEU A 40 12.11 -15.13 -24.45
C LEU A 40 13.49 -15.50 -23.91
N PRO A 41 14.27 -16.30 -24.68
CA PRO A 41 15.64 -16.59 -24.34
C PRO A 41 16.51 -15.42 -24.78
N ASN A 42 17.36 -14.93 -23.87
CA ASN A 42 18.52 -14.06 -24.08
C ASN A 42 18.37 -12.55 -23.82
N ARG A 43 19.08 -12.12 -22.77
CA ARG A 43 19.88 -10.88 -22.66
C ARG A 43 19.23 -9.55 -22.23
N ASP A 44 18.11 -9.54 -21.54
CA ASP A 44 17.72 -8.41 -20.67
C ASP A 44 17.18 -8.93 -19.32
N THR A 45 17.78 -8.53 -18.21
CA THR A 45 17.34 -8.98 -16.87
C THR A 45 15.99 -8.31 -16.53
N ARG A 46 14.88 -9.02 -16.70
CA ARG A 46 13.54 -8.51 -16.34
C ARG A 46 13.45 -8.33 -14.82
N VAL A 47 13.26 -7.09 -14.36
CA VAL A 47 13.08 -6.78 -12.93
C VAL A 47 11.64 -7.13 -12.51
N PRO A 48 11.43 -8.05 -11.55
CA PRO A 48 10.09 -8.41 -11.11
C PRO A 48 9.48 -7.33 -10.20
N GLY A 49 8.15 -7.36 -10.04
CA GLY A 49 7.44 -6.41 -9.17
C GLY A 49 7.28 -5.01 -9.76
N ALA A 50 7.32 -4.87 -11.09
CA ALA A 50 7.00 -3.63 -11.78
C ALA A 50 5.50 -3.32 -11.72
N HIS A 51 5.16 -2.03 -11.80
CA HIS A 51 3.77 -1.59 -11.79
C HIS A 51 3.03 -2.06 -13.04
N LYS A 52 1.87 -2.72 -12.89
CA LYS A 52 1.10 -3.27 -14.02
C LYS A 52 0.54 -2.19 -14.94
N LYS A 53 0.15 -1.04 -14.38
CA LYS A 53 -0.29 0.18 -15.13
C LYS A 53 0.79 0.78 -16.05
N ASN A 54 2.04 0.30 -16.00
CA ASN A 54 3.09 0.76 -16.91
C ASN A 54 2.96 0.17 -18.33
N GLU A 55 2.11 -0.83 -18.54
CA GLU A 55 1.81 -1.32 -19.88
C GLU A 55 1.04 -0.27 -20.69
N ILE A 56 1.48 -0.06 -21.94
CA ILE A 56 0.94 0.98 -22.83
C ILE A 56 -0.57 0.81 -23.05
N GLU A 57 -1.07 -0.43 -23.07
CA GLU A 57 -2.49 -0.73 -23.22
C GLU A 57 -3.32 -0.07 -22.11
N TYR A 58 -2.93 -0.23 -20.85
CA TYR A 58 -3.66 0.33 -19.71
C TYR A 58 -3.55 1.85 -19.60
N GLN A 59 -2.52 2.46 -20.19
CA GLN A 59 -2.43 3.93 -20.24
C GLN A 59 -3.22 4.54 -21.40
N LYS A 60 -3.48 3.76 -22.46
CA LYS A 60 -4.38 4.16 -23.55
C LYS A 60 -5.84 3.97 -23.18
N ASP A 61 -6.13 2.97 -22.36
CA ASP A 61 -7.46 2.63 -21.87
C ASP A 61 -7.38 2.37 -20.36
N ILE A 62 -7.49 3.45 -19.57
CA ILE A 62 -7.39 3.37 -18.11
C ILE A 62 -8.60 2.68 -17.48
N ASP A 63 -9.75 2.71 -18.15
CA ASP A 63 -10.95 1.99 -17.74
C ASP A 63 -10.79 0.48 -18.01
N ARG A 64 -9.95 0.07 -18.96
CA ARG A 64 -9.46 -1.33 -19.00
C ARG A 64 -8.58 -1.68 -17.83
N PHE A 65 -7.85 -0.75 -17.22
CA PHE A 65 -7.21 -1.05 -15.94
C PHE A 65 -8.29 -1.28 -14.86
N SER A 66 -9.46 -0.64 -14.94
CA SER A 66 -10.63 -0.99 -14.11
C SER A 66 -11.20 -2.38 -14.39
N HIS A 67 -10.92 -2.98 -15.56
CA HIS A 67 -11.26 -4.36 -15.96
C HIS A 67 -10.10 -5.37 -15.76
N ALA A 68 -8.86 -4.89 -15.76
CA ALA A 68 -7.68 -5.56 -15.22
C ALA A 68 -7.58 -5.41 -13.70
N ILE A 69 -8.45 -4.62 -13.09
CA ILE A 69 -8.73 -4.56 -11.66
C ILE A 69 -9.74 -5.64 -11.25
N PRO A 70 -10.52 -6.28 -12.14
CA PRO A 70 -11.01 -7.65 -11.99
C PRO A 70 -9.91 -8.70 -12.09
N LEU A 71 -8.82 -8.46 -12.82
CA LEU A 71 -7.55 -9.16 -12.56
C LEU A 71 -6.91 -8.71 -11.23
N SER A 72 -7.32 -7.56 -10.65
CA SER A 72 -7.12 -7.22 -9.23
C SER A 72 -8.22 -7.71 -8.28
N LYS A 73 -9.41 -8.17 -8.69
CA LYS A 73 -10.22 -9.12 -7.92
C LYS A 73 -9.54 -10.49 -7.96
N GLY A 74 -8.78 -10.77 -9.03
CA GLY A 74 -7.83 -11.89 -9.11
C GLY A 74 -6.56 -11.69 -8.27
N ALA A 75 -6.14 -10.45 -8.01
CA ALA A 75 -4.96 -10.13 -7.19
C ALA A 75 -5.29 -9.78 -5.74
N LEU A 76 -6.48 -9.27 -5.45
CA LEU A 76 -7.04 -8.96 -4.15
C LEU A 76 -7.84 -10.16 -3.70
N SER A 77 -7.18 -11.02 -2.95
CA SER A 77 -7.83 -12.12 -2.26
C SER A 77 -8.45 -11.58 -0.99
N THR A 78 -9.78 -11.52 -0.92
CA THR A 78 -10.50 -11.15 0.31
C THR A 78 -10.03 -11.99 1.48
N VAL A 79 -9.81 -11.35 2.63
CA VAL A 79 -9.19 -11.98 3.80
C VAL A 79 -10.16 -12.88 4.54
N SER A 80 -11.36 -12.37 4.86
CA SER A 80 -12.36 -13.11 5.63
C SER A 80 -13.76 -12.90 5.07
N VAL A 81 -14.29 -13.93 4.40
CA VAL A 81 -15.63 -13.91 3.81
C VAL A 81 -16.58 -14.71 4.69
N PRO A 82 -17.59 -14.09 5.33
CA PRO A 82 -18.52 -14.80 6.19
C PRO A 82 -19.39 -15.78 5.42
N VAL A 83 -19.90 -16.79 6.11
CA VAL A 83 -21.00 -17.62 5.58
C VAL A 83 -22.25 -16.77 5.35
N SER A 84 -23.01 -17.09 4.31
CA SER A 84 -24.28 -16.43 4.01
C SER A 84 -25.30 -17.47 3.61
N SER A 85 -26.59 -17.18 3.81
CA SER A 85 -27.64 -17.97 3.16
C SER A 85 -27.45 -17.85 1.64
N THR A 86 -27.47 -19.00 0.96
CA THR A 86 -27.46 -19.07 -0.51
C THR A 86 -28.75 -19.70 -1.02
N VAL A 87 -29.81 -19.69 -0.22
CA VAL A 87 -31.12 -20.18 -0.67
C VAL A 87 -31.63 -19.23 -1.73
N VAL A 88 -31.58 -19.67 -2.99
CA VAL A 88 -32.13 -18.96 -4.13
C VAL A 88 -33.48 -19.60 -4.43
N PRO A 89 -34.62 -18.99 -4.01
CA PRO A 89 -35.94 -19.59 -4.12
C PRO A 89 -36.41 -19.79 -5.56
N THR A 90 -35.72 -19.16 -6.51
CA THR A 90 -36.00 -19.24 -7.95
C THR A 90 -35.18 -20.33 -8.66
N LEU A 91 -34.46 -21.19 -7.93
CA LEU A 91 -33.81 -22.36 -8.53
C LEU A 91 -34.86 -23.35 -9.04
N ASP A 92 -34.45 -24.16 -10.01
CA ASP A 92 -35.27 -25.28 -10.52
C ASP A 92 -35.79 -26.11 -9.32
N PRO A 93 -37.11 -26.39 -9.22
CA PRO A 93 -37.66 -27.19 -8.13
C PRO A 93 -37.05 -28.60 -7.98
N ALA A 94 -36.41 -29.13 -9.04
CA ALA A 94 -35.68 -30.39 -9.00
C ALA A 94 -34.20 -30.23 -8.58
N ALA A 95 -33.68 -29.01 -8.49
CA ALA A 95 -32.33 -28.75 -8.02
C ALA A 95 -32.21 -29.06 -6.51
N TRP A 96 -31.05 -29.58 -6.12
CA TRP A 96 -30.77 -29.85 -4.71
C TRP A 96 -30.74 -28.54 -3.92
N THR A 97 -31.45 -28.52 -2.78
CA THR A 97 -31.39 -27.45 -1.78
C THR A 97 -31.27 -28.08 -0.40
N ALA A 98 -30.64 -27.41 0.57
CA ALA A 98 -30.69 -27.84 1.96
C ALA A 98 -32.15 -27.95 2.43
N SER A 99 -32.40 -28.96 3.26
CA SER A 99 -33.71 -29.16 3.88
C SER A 99 -34.03 -28.11 4.95
N ASP A 100 -33.00 -27.51 5.55
CA ASP A 100 -33.13 -26.41 6.51
C ASP A 100 -32.78 -25.07 5.83
N PRO A 101 -33.74 -24.14 5.65
CA PRO A 101 -33.50 -22.85 5.02
C PRO A 101 -32.66 -21.89 5.87
N THR A 102 -32.45 -22.18 7.15
CA THR A 102 -31.58 -21.41 8.06
C THR A 102 -30.13 -21.87 7.99
N GLN A 103 -29.86 -23.02 7.39
CA GLN A 103 -28.52 -23.55 7.24
C GLN A 103 -27.71 -22.69 6.26
N MET A 104 -26.64 -22.09 6.77
CA MET A 104 -25.67 -21.37 5.96
C MET A 104 -24.61 -22.34 5.41
N TYR A 105 -24.39 -22.33 4.10
CA TYR A 105 -23.42 -23.21 3.48
C TYR A 105 -22.00 -22.67 3.62
N ILE A 106 -21.07 -23.57 3.95
CA ILE A 106 -19.64 -23.30 3.84
C ILE A 106 -19.24 -23.63 2.40
N THR A 107 -19.32 -22.63 1.53
CA THR A 107 -18.93 -22.74 0.12
C THR A 107 -17.74 -21.86 -0.17
N ASN A 108 -16.90 -22.25 -1.13
CA ASN A 108 -15.88 -21.38 -1.74
C ASN A 108 -14.89 -20.75 -0.73
N GLY A 109 -14.49 -21.50 0.31
CA GLY A 109 -13.50 -21.01 1.29
C GLY A 109 -14.03 -19.95 2.26
N ARG A 110 -15.36 -19.86 2.47
CA ARG A 110 -15.95 -18.95 3.45
C ARG A 110 -15.58 -19.32 4.89
N ASN A 111 -15.36 -18.29 5.70
CA ASN A 111 -15.07 -18.36 7.12
C ASN A 111 -16.38 -18.42 7.92
N ASN A 112 -16.63 -19.55 8.59
CA ASN A 112 -17.80 -19.74 9.46
C ASN A 112 -17.66 -19.10 10.84
N PHE A 113 -16.46 -18.66 11.24
CA PHE A 113 -16.22 -17.92 12.48
C PHE A 113 -16.44 -16.41 12.31
N GLN A 114 -16.35 -15.90 11.08
CA GLN A 114 -16.53 -14.48 10.78
C GLN A 114 -18.00 -14.07 10.93
N GLN A 115 -18.26 -13.11 11.82
CA GLN A 115 -19.57 -12.46 11.88
C GLN A 115 -19.65 -11.34 10.85
N THR A 116 -20.83 -11.15 10.26
CA THR A 116 -21.05 -10.16 9.19
C THR A 116 -20.95 -8.71 9.67
N TYR A 117 -21.29 -8.45 10.93
CA TYR A 117 -21.43 -7.09 11.49
C TYR A 117 -20.15 -6.49 12.08
N ASN A 118 -19.07 -7.28 12.26
CA ASN A 118 -17.80 -6.83 12.83
C ASN A 118 -16.62 -7.21 11.93
N ASN A 119 -16.84 -7.20 10.62
CA ASN A 119 -15.88 -7.60 9.61
C ASN A 119 -15.29 -6.38 8.89
N LEU A 120 -14.04 -6.52 8.44
CA LEU A 120 -13.49 -5.72 7.35
C LEU A 120 -13.75 -6.47 6.03
N GLY A 121 -15.01 -6.44 5.58
CA GLY A 121 -15.51 -7.32 4.51
C GLY A 121 -14.87 -7.13 3.13
N ALA A 122 -14.21 -6.00 2.89
CA ALA A 122 -13.46 -5.73 1.66
C ALA A 122 -11.93 -5.78 1.84
N GLU A 123 -11.46 -6.04 3.06
CA GLU A 123 -10.02 -6.22 3.32
C GLU A 123 -9.51 -7.40 2.49
N ALA A 124 -8.42 -7.15 1.78
CA ALA A 124 -7.87 -8.11 0.83
C ALA A 124 -6.35 -8.07 0.81
N VAL A 125 -5.74 -9.17 0.39
CA VAL A 125 -4.28 -9.28 0.25
C VAL A 125 -3.89 -9.55 -1.18
N THR A 126 -2.73 -9.03 -1.57
CA THR A 126 -2.10 -9.35 -2.85
C THR A 126 -0.84 -10.17 -2.68
N ARG A 127 -0.91 -11.36 -3.26
CA ARG A 127 0.16 -12.35 -3.29
C ARG A 127 0.82 -12.32 -4.67
N GLY A 128 2.12 -12.07 -4.71
CA GLY A 128 2.88 -11.87 -5.95
C GLY A 128 4.04 -10.90 -5.76
N VAL A 129 5.13 -11.05 -6.51
CA VAL A 129 6.33 -10.21 -6.33
C VAL A 129 6.01 -8.73 -6.54
N GLY A 130 6.43 -7.88 -5.60
CA GLY A 130 6.02 -6.47 -5.50
C GLY A 130 4.78 -6.23 -4.63
N GLY A 131 3.97 -7.26 -4.36
CA GLY A 131 2.76 -7.12 -3.55
C GLY A 131 1.78 -6.11 -4.12
N MET A 132 1.16 -5.31 -3.24
CA MET A 132 0.19 -4.29 -3.65
C MET A 132 0.80 -3.14 -4.47
N SER A 133 2.11 -2.87 -4.38
CA SER A 133 2.71 -1.80 -5.19
C SER A 133 2.68 -2.07 -6.70
N THR A 134 2.36 -3.30 -7.11
CA THR A 134 2.14 -3.63 -8.53
C THR A 134 0.86 -2.99 -9.11
N HIS A 135 -0.07 -2.52 -8.27
CA HIS A 135 -1.34 -1.95 -8.70
C HIS A 135 -1.87 -0.82 -7.79
N TRP A 136 -1.07 -0.37 -6.81
CA TRP A 136 -1.42 0.76 -5.97
C TRP A 136 -1.55 2.07 -6.75
N THR A 137 -2.10 3.10 -6.11
CA THR A 137 -2.32 4.41 -6.73
C THR A 137 -1.11 5.32 -6.68
N CYS A 138 0.01 4.86 -6.09
CA CYS A 138 1.26 5.60 -5.91
C CYS A 138 1.15 6.88 -5.05
N ALA A 139 0.05 7.12 -4.35
CA ALA A 139 -0.05 8.27 -3.43
C ALA A 139 0.89 8.10 -2.24
N THR A 140 1.78 9.07 -2.04
CA THR A 140 2.79 9.08 -0.98
C THR A 140 2.79 10.39 -0.18
N PRO A 141 1.68 10.75 0.50
CA PRO A 141 1.66 11.88 1.41
C PRO A 141 2.49 11.61 2.68
N GLU A 142 2.90 12.68 3.33
CA GLU A 142 3.44 12.62 4.69
C GLU A 142 2.30 12.64 5.70
N PHE A 143 2.52 11.99 6.86
CA PHE A 143 1.57 12.07 7.96
C PHE A 143 1.60 13.46 8.59
N LEU A 144 0.46 13.93 9.07
CA LEU A 144 0.32 15.19 9.78
C LEU A 144 1.03 15.16 11.15
N LYS A 145 1.91 16.13 11.39
CA LYS A 145 2.58 16.32 12.69
C LYS A 145 1.55 16.60 13.79
N GLY A 146 1.71 15.95 14.94
CA GLY A 146 0.86 16.14 16.11
C GLY A 146 -0.45 15.33 16.09
N LEU A 147 -0.77 14.66 14.98
CA LEU A 147 -1.97 13.82 14.86
C LEU A 147 -1.63 12.42 14.33
N GLU A 148 -1.13 12.33 13.10
CA GLU A 148 -0.88 11.05 12.43
C GLU A 148 0.54 10.52 12.68
N ARG A 149 1.55 11.40 12.77
CA ARG A 149 2.95 10.99 13.00
C ARG A 149 3.11 10.36 14.39
N PRO A 150 3.56 9.11 14.51
CA PRO A 150 3.88 8.54 15.81
C PRO A 150 5.16 9.17 16.37
N LYS A 151 5.23 9.31 17.69
CA LYS A 151 6.41 9.86 18.39
C LYS A 151 7.48 8.78 18.57
N ILE A 152 8.57 8.90 17.82
CA ILE A 152 9.71 7.99 17.87
C ILE A 152 10.63 8.39 19.03
N LEU A 153 10.94 9.69 19.14
CA LEU A 153 11.87 10.25 20.11
C LEU A 153 11.14 11.07 21.17
N THR A 154 11.75 11.21 22.36
CA THR A 154 11.14 11.94 23.49
C THR A 154 11.18 13.46 23.34
N GLY A 155 12.09 14.01 22.53
CA GLY A 155 12.21 15.45 22.28
C GLY A 155 11.57 15.87 20.96
N GLU A 156 10.66 16.84 20.99
CA GLU A 156 9.88 17.27 19.80
C GLU A 156 10.75 17.72 18.62
N SER A 157 11.78 18.53 18.89
CA SER A 157 12.70 18.99 17.83
C SER A 157 13.53 17.85 17.23
N ALA A 158 13.94 16.87 18.06
CA ALA A 158 14.68 15.71 17.59
C ALA A 158 13.79 14.75 16.81
N ASP A 159 12.54 14.53 17.25
CA ASP A 159 11.54 13.70 16.58
C ASP A 159 11.16 14.28 15.21
N ASP A 160 10.97 15.60 15.14
CA ASP A 160 10.69 16.32 13.90
C ASP A 160 11.85 16.22 12.90
N ALA A 161 13.09 16.36 13.38
CA ALA A 161 14.29 16.19 12.56
C ALA A 161 14.45 14.75 12.07
N GLU A 162 14.12 13.75 12.91
CA GLU A 162 14.11 12.34 12.54
C GLU A 162 13.09 12.08 11.41
N TRP A 163 11.83 12.50 11.58
CA TRP A 163 10.81 12.33 10.56
C TRP A 163 11.16 13.04 9.26
N THR A 164 11.71 14.25 9.33
CA THR A 164 12.14 15.01 8.15
C THR A 164 13.22 14.23 7.38
N LEU A 165 14.25 13.75 8.07
CA LEU A 165 15.32 12.95 7.46
C LEU A 165 14.77 11.68 6.79
N LEU A 166 13.88 10.97 7.48
CA LEU A 166 13.31 9.71 6.99
C LEU A 166 12.38 9.94 5.78
N TYR A 167 11.51 10.95 5.83
CA TYR A 167 10.62 11.27 4.71
C TYR A 167 11.39 11.75 3.49
N ASP A 168 12.39 12.61 3.66
CA ASP A 168 13.22 13.06 2.55
C ASP A 168 13.91 11.88 1.85
N ALA A 169 14.47 10.97 2.65
CA ALA A 169 15.08 9.74 2.12
C ALA A 169 14.05 8.82 1.46
N ALA A 170 12.82 8.76 1.99
CA ALA A 170 11.77 7.90 1.45
C ALA A 170 11.23 8.44 0.12
N ARG A 171 11.03 9.76 0.01
CA ARG A 171 10.64 10.44 -1.24
C ARG A 171 11.71 10.26 -2.31
N SER A 172 12.99 10.43 -1.95
CA SER A 172 14.12 10.14 -2.82
C SER A 172 14.15 8.67 -3.24
N LEU A 173 13.96 7.71 -2.32
CA LEU A 173 14.01 6.29 -2.66
C LEU A 173 12.88 5.82 -3.57
N ILE A 174 11.65 6.23 -3.28
CA ILE A 174 10.48 5.79 -4.02
C ILE A 174 10.25 6.59 -5.29
N GLY A 175 10.79 7.81 -5.40
CA GLY A 175 10.62 8.71 -6.54
C GLY A 175 9.36 9.56 -6.48
N THR A 176 9.03 10.12 -5.31
CA THR A 176 7.85 11.00 -5.15
C THR A 176 8.02 12.32 -5.89
N SER A 177 7.00 12.71 -6.65
CA SER A 177 6.91 13.99 -7.36
C SER A 177 5.51 14.59 -7.23
N GLU A 178 5.42 15.92 -7.17
CA GLU A 178 4.18 16.70 -7.21
C GLU A 178 3.98 17.40 -8.57
N HIS A 179 4.89 17.20 -9.53
CA HIS A 179 4.97 18.01 -10.77
C HIS A 179 4.62 17.26 -12.05
N GLU A 180 4.40 15.94 -11.97
CA GLU A 180 4.21 15.10 -13.17
C GLU A 180 2.92 15.45 -13.95
N PHE A 181 1.97 16.13 -13.31
CA PHE A 181 0.66 16.50 -13.86
C PHE A 181 0.49 18.01 -14.10
N ASP A 182 1.56 18.80 -13.97
CA ASP A 182 1.52 20.27 -14.15
C ASP A 182 1.06 20.69 -15.56
N GLN A 183 1.30 19.85 -16.57
CA GLN A 183 0.86 20.06 -17.97
C GLN A 183 -0.46 19.32 -18.31
N SER A 184 -1.32 19.05 -17.32
CA SER A 184 -2.69 18.57 -17.55
C SER A 184 -3.70 19.70 -17.44
N ILE A 185 -4.55 19.83 -18.45
CA ILE A 185 -5.66 20.79 -18.49
C ILE A 185 -6.64 20.48 -17.36
N ARG A 186 -7.09 19.21 -17.25
CA ARG A 186 -8.05 18.79 -16.21
C ARG A 186 -7.50 18.98 -14.80
N HIS A 187 -6.22 18.64 -14.57
CA HIS A 187 -5.54 18.84 -13.29
C HIS A 187 -5.62 20.29 -12.84
N ASN A 188 -5.18 21.21 -13.69
CA ASN A 188 -5.16 22.64 -13.39
C ASN A 188 -6.56 23.24 -13.25
N VAL A 189 -7.55 22.79 -14.02
CA VAL A 189 -8.95 23.23 -13.85
C VAL A 189 -9.46 22.85 -12.46
N VAL A 190 -9.28 21.60 -12.04
CA VAL A 190 -9.71 21.12 -10.72
C VAL A 190 -8.93 21.82 -9.61
N LEU A 191 -7.60 21.91 -9.74
CA LEU A 191 -6.71 22.52 -8.76
C LEU A 191 -7.08 23.99 -8.53
N GLN A 192 -7.17 24.79 -9.59
CA GLN A 192 -7.47 26.22 -9.46
C GLN A 192 -8.88 26.46 -8.91
N THR A 193 -9.87 25.66 -9.34
CA THR A 193 -11.25 25.76 -8.82
C THR A 193 -11.29 25.54 -7.31
N LEU A 194 -10.50 24.59 -6.81
CA LEU A 194 -10.44 24.29 -5.37
C LEU A 194 -9.59 25.31 -4.60
N ILE A 195 -8.50 25.82 -5.17
CA ILE A 195 -7.73 26.93 -4.58
C ILE A 195 -8.63 28.16 -4.41
N ASP A 196 -9.40 28.52 -5.43
CA ASP A 196 -10.30 29.68 -5.39
C ASP A 196 -11.45 29.48 -4.39
N ALA A 197 -11.98 28.26 -4.31
CA ALA A 197 -13.05 27.93 -3.36
C ALA A 197 -12.57 27.83 -1.91
N TYR A 198 -11.30 27.46 -1.70
CA TYR A 198 -10.72 27.17 -0.40
C TYR A 198 -9.30 27.72 -0.24
N PRO A 199 -9.12 29.05 -0.24
CA PRO A 199 -7.80 29.68 -0.17
C PRO A 199 -7.00 29.28 1.09
N ASP A 200 -7.69 28.98 2.19
CA ASP A 200 -7.07 28.68 3.48
C ASP A 200 -6.83 27.17 3.72
N ARG A 201 -7.20 26.29 2.77
CA ARG A 201 -7.10 24.82 2.95
C ARG A 201 -5.82 24.19 2.37
N GLY A 202 -4.92 24.99 1.79
CA GLY A 202 -3.62 24.50 1.28
C GLY A 202 -3.74 23.47 0.16
N VAL A 203 -4.74 23.63 -0.73
CA VAL A 203 -4.97 22.74 -1.87
C VAL A 203 -3.71 22.65 -2.74
N LYS A 204 -3.29 21.44 -3.08
CA LYS A 204 -2.07 21.19 -3.86
C LYS A 204 -2.16 19.93 -4.72
N ALA A 205 -1.16 19.71 -5.57
CA ALA A 205 -1.00 18.46 -6.30
C ALA A 205 -0.78 17.28 -5.33
N LEU A 206 -1.36 16.12 -5.64
CA LEU A 206 -1.16 14.90 -4.86
C LEU A 206 0.29 14.42 -5.04
N PRO A 207 1.07 14.21 -3.97
CA PRO A 207 2.40 13.61 -4.08
C PRO A 207 2.30 12.16 -4.56
N LEU A 208 2.88 11.88 -5.73
CA LEU A 208 2.82 10.59 -6.41
C LEU A 208 4.20 10.00 -6.64
N ALA A 209 4.36 8.71 -6.38
CA ALA A 209 5.52 7.92 -6.78
C ALA A 209 5.42 7.53 -8.27
N CYS A 210 5.73 8.49 -9.14
CA CYS A 210 5.76 8.29 -10.59
C CYS A 210 6.68 9.30 -11.28
N HIS A 211 7.05 9.03 -12.54
CA HIS A 211 7.68 10.03 -13.40
C HIS A 211 7.12 9.94 -14.82
N ARG A 212 6.98 11.07 -15.50
CA ARG A 212 6.63 11.10 -16.92
C ARG A 212 7.81 10.61 -17.76
N LEU A 213 7.52 9.80 -18.78
CA LEU A 213 8.57 9.15 -19.59
C LEU A 213 9.39 10.13 -20.44
N ALA A 214 8.79 11.26 -20.80
CA ALA A 214 9.44 12.40 -21.43
C ALA A 214 8.56 13.64 -21.23
N GLU A 215 9.14 14.83 -21.34
CA GLU A 215 8.36 16.07 -21.33
C GLU A 215 7.26 16.04 -22.42
N GLY A 216 6.03 16.36 -22.04
CA GLY A 216 4.86 16.29 -22.93
C GLY A 216 4.41 14.87 -23.34
N SER A 217 5.09 13.80 -22.91
CA SER A 217 4.67 12.42 -23.18
C SER A 217 3.32 12.15 -22.51
N PRO A 218 2.34 11.50 -23.17
CA PRO A 218 1.10 11.10 -22.51
C PRO A 218 1.31 9.96 -21.50
N TYR A 219 2.49 9.33 -21.48
CA TYR A 219 2.76 8.15 -20.67
C TYR A 219 3.56 8.46 -19.39
N VAL A 220 3.13 7.81 -18.31
CA VAL A 220 3.69 7.90 -16.96
C VAL A 220 4.27 6.53 -16.58
N GLN A 221 5.47 6.52 -16.01
CA GLN A 221 5.99 5.36 -15.32
C GLN A 221 5.64 5.45 -13.84
N TRP A 222 4.69 4.63 -13.43
CA TRP A 222 4.28 4.42 -12.04
C TRP A 222 5.34 3.60 -11.32
N HIS A 223 5.76 4.05 -10.15
CA HIS A 223 6.79 3.36 -9.37
C HIS A 223 6.17 2.25 -8.54
N SER A 224 6.90 1.16 -8.40
CA SER A 224 6.52 0.01 -7.59
C SER A 224 7.74 -0.45 -6.79
N ALA A 225 7.66 -1.61 -6.15
CA ALA A 225 8.79 -2.23 -5.50
C ALA A 225 9.99 -2.30 -6.47
N ASP A 226 9.80 -2.59 -7.76
CA ASP A 226 10.90 -2.62 -8.74
C ASP A 226 11.75 -1.34 -8.77
N ASN A 227 11.17 -0.17 -8.50
CA ASN A 227 11.87 1.10 -8.43
C ASN A 227 12.84 1.14 -7.24
N VAL A 228 12.46 0.49 -6.13
CA VAL A 228 13.25 0.38 -4.91
C VAL A 228 14.40 -0.61 -5.08
N TYR A 229 14.13 -1.87 -5.44
CA TYR A 229 15.14 -2.94 -5.41
C TYR A 229 15.65 -3.40 -6.80
N GLY A 230 15.16 -2.81 -7.89
CA GLY A 230 15.47 -3.26 -9.25
C GLY A 230 16.94 -3.18 -9.63
N ASP A 231 17.64 -2.19 -9.08
CA ASP A 231 19.09 -2.02 -9.19
C ASP A 231 19.86 -3.29 -8.77
N MET A 232 19.37 -4.04 -7.76
CA MET A 232 20.02 -5.28 -7.32
C MET A 232 20.03 -6.39 -8.38
N PHE A 233 19.13 -6.35 -9.37
CA PHE A 233 19.12 -7.29 -10.50
C PHE A 233 19.99 -6.82 -11.66
N THR A 234 20.04 -5.51 -11.89
CA THR A 234 20.74 -4.92 -13.04
C THR A 234 22.21 -4.64 -12.75
N ASN A 235 22.56 -4.41 -11.49
CA ASN A 235 23.94 -4.13 -11.05
C ASN A 235 24.30 -4.92 -9.76
N PRO A 236 24.40 -6.26 -9.85
CA PRO A 236 24.66 -7.09 -8.67
C PRO A 236 26.06 -6.90 -8.09
N THR A 237 27.01 -6.35 -8.85
CA THR A 237 28.42 -6.14 -8.44
C THR A 237 28.71 -4.71 -7.98
N LYS A 238 27.67 -3.92 -7.68
CA LYS A 238 27.83 -2.53 -7.22
C LYS A 238 28.63 -2.46 -5.91
N THR A 239 29.44 -1.41 -5.78
CA THR A 239 30.12 -1.03 -4.53
C THR A 239 29.54 0.26 -4.00
N ASN A 240 29.44 0.40 -2.68
CA ASN A 240 29.03 1.65 -2.03
C ASN A 240 30.18 2.69 -2.02
N VAL A 241 29.90 3.89 -1.50
CA VAL A 241 30.89 4.99 -1.38
C VAL A 241 32.15 4.62 -0.58
N ASP A 242 32.04 3.67 0.35
CA ASP A 242 33.16 3.17 1.17
C ASP A 242 33.96 2.05 0.47
N GLY A 243 33.65 1.73 -0.79
CA GLY A 243 34.26 0.63 -1.55
C GLY A 243 33.81 -0.76 -1.11
N LYS A 244 32.77 -0.86 -0.28
CA LYS A 244 32.20 -2.15 0.16
C LYS A 244 31.34 -2.74 -0.96
N ALA A 245 31.63 -3.99 -1.32
CA ALA A 245 30.84 -4.74 -2.29
C ALA A 245 29.45 -5.09 -1.73
N ARG A 246 28.45 -5.12 -2.61
CA ARG A 246 27.11 -5.62 -2.31
C ARG A 246 27.13 -7.05 -1.79
N GLY A 247 26.22 -7.32 -0.87
CA GLY A 247 25.92 -8.67 -0.41
C GLY A 247 25.18 -9.49 -1.47
N GLN A 248 25.06 -10.79 -1.25
CA GLN A 248 24.29 -11.67 -2.13
C GLN A 248 22.79 -11.50 -1.91
N PHE A 249 22.03 -11.32 -2.99
CA PHE A 249 20.58 -11.25 -2.97
C PHE A 249 19.97 -12.48 -3.64
N LYS A 250 19.05 -13.18 -2.95
CA LYS A 250 18.31 -14.31 -3.51
C LYS A 250 16.81 -14.13 -3.30
N LEU A 251 16.06 -14.03 -4.39
CA LEU A 251 14.59 -14.03 -4.38
C LEU A 251 14.05 -15.45 -4.63
N LEU A 252 13.30 -15.98 -3.68
CA LEU A 252 12.57 -17.25 -3.76
C LEU A 252 11.08 -16.94 -4.00
N THR A 253 10.56 -17.36 -5.15
CA THR A 253 9.17 -17.14 -5.55
C THR A 253 8.38 -18.44 -5.51
N ASN A 254 7.07 -18.35 -5.29
CA ASN A 254 6.18 -19.53 -5.13
C ASN A 254 6.56 -20.38 -3.91
N THR A 255 7.11 -19.73 -2.90
CA THR A 255 7.60 -20.39 -1.70
C THR A 255 6.89 -19.74 -0.51
N ARG A 256 6.20 -20.54 0.31
CA ARG A 256 5.50 -20.07 1.51
C ARG A 256 6.40 -20.17 2.73
N CYS A 257 6.44 -19.08 3.50
CA CYS A 257 6.97 -19.10 4.86
C CYS A 257 5.85 -19.64 5.76
N THR A 258 6.00 -20.86 6.28
CA THR A 258 4.96 -21.51 7.08
C THR A 258 5.02 -21.04 8.53
N ARG A 259 6.21 -21.06 9.15
CA ARG A 259 6.40 -20.61 10.54
C ARG A 259 7.86 -20.28 10.86
N PHE A 260 8.08 -19.54 11.93
CA PHE A 260 9.36 -19.34 12.58
C PHE A 260 9.56 -20.38 13.69
N ALA A 261 10.64 -21.15 13.59
CA ALA A 261 11.02 -22.11 14.61
C ALA A 261 11.96 -21.45 15.62
N LEU A 262 11.59 -21.49 16.90
CA LEU A 262 12.44 -21.01 17.99
C LEU A 262 13.66 -21.92 18.17
N ALA A 263 14.80 -21.31 18.50
CA ALA A 263 16.02 -21.99 18.91
C ALA A 263 16.03 -22.31 20.42
N ASN A 264 15.15 -21.67 21.19
CA ASN A 264 15.05 -21.77 22.63
C ASN A 264 13.61 -21.54 23.11
N GLU A 265 13.25 -22.13 24.23
CA GLU A 265 11.88 -22.15 24.76
C GLU A 265 11.59 -21.02 25.77
N ASN A 266 12.63 -20.32 26.24
CA ASN A 266 12.51 -19.28 27.27
C ASN A 266 13.03 -17.94 26.75
N ALA A 267 12.43 -16.85 27.20
CA ALA A 267 12.90 -15.49 26.92
C ALA A 267 14.34 -15.26 27.45
N PRO A 268 15.19 -14.49 26.73
CA PRO A 268 14.91 -13.84 25.45
C PRO A 268 14.82 -14.86 24.30
N PHE A 269 13.77 -14.76 23.48
CA PHE A 269 13.49 -15.70 22.41
C PHE A 269 14.39 -15.45 21.21
N LYS A 270 14.77 -16.54 20.52
CA LYS A 270 15.58 -16.47 19.32
C LYS A 270 14.98 -17.36 18.25
N VAL A 271 14.77 -16.81 17.07
CA VAL A 271 14.38 -17.61 15.90
C VAL A 271 15.62 -18.32 15.37
N GLY A 272 15.54 -19.65 15.24
CA GLY A 272 16.64 -20.49 14.76
C GLY A 272 16.58 -20.79 13.26
N ALA A 273 15.35 -20.95 12.74
CA ALA A 273 15.10 -21.25 11.34
C ALA A 273 13.68 -20.84 10.91
N VAL A 274 13.48 -20.73 9.60
CA VAL A 274 12.15 -20.64 8.99
C VAL A 274 11.79 -21.99 8.40
N GLU A 275 10.57 -22.43 8.64
CA GLU A 275 9.96 -23.56 7.94
C GLU A 275 9.31 -23.09 6.66
N VAL A 276 9.69 -23.73 5.56
CA VAL A 276 9.39 -23.26 4.23
C VAL A 276 8.75 -24.37 3.40
N LYS A 277 7.71 -24.00 2.66
CA LYS A 277 6.96 -24.87 1.74
C LYS A 277 7.15 -24.38 0.30
N ASP A 278 7.58 -25.26 -0.61
CA ASP A 278 7.61 -24.98 -2.04
C ASP A 278 6.27 -25.37 -2.68
N LEU A 279 5.56 -24.37 -3.17
CA LEU A 279 4.22 -24.55 -3.71
C LEU A 279 4.24 -25.10 -5.14
N LEU A 280 5.39 -25.09 -5.82
CA LEU A 280 5.54 -25.72 -7.14
C LEU A 280 5.89 -27.20 -7.02
N GLU A 281 6.64 -27.61 -5.99
CA GLU A 281 6.93 -29.03 -5.75
C GLU A 281 5.66 -29.79 -5.30
N ASP A 282 4.76 -29.16 -4.56
CA ASP A 282 3.44 -29.72 -4.21
C ASP A 282 2.59 -30.07 -5.44
N ARG A 283 2.76 -29.36 -6.55
CA ARG A 283 2.09 -29.71 -7.82
C ARG A 283 2.58 -31.07 -8.35
N LEU A 284 3.85 -31.38 -8.13
CA LEU A 284 4.47 -32.62 -8.61
C LEU A 284 4.26 -33.78 -7.62
N PHE A 285 4.19 -33.48 -6.32
CA PHE A 285 4.02 -34.46 -5.23
C PHE A 285 2.93 -34.03 -4.24
N PRO A 286 1.64 -34.10 -4.61
CA PRO A 286 0.54 -33.68 -3.75
C PRO A 286 0.47 -34.55 -2.48
N GLY A 287 0.40 -33.90 -1.31
CA GLY A 287 0.31 -34.56 0.00
C GLY A 287 1.57 -34.48 0.87
N GLY A 288 2.58 -33.70 0.46
CA GLY A 288 3.72 -33.38 1.33
C GLY A 288 3.29 -32.66 2.61
N GLY A 289 4.06 -32.82 3.68
CA GLY A 289 3.85 -32.13 4.96
C GLY A 289 3.90 -30.59 4.83
N PRO A 290 3.65 -29.83 5.92
CA PRO A 290 3.57 -28.37 5.88
C PRO A 290 4.92 -27.67 5.59
N THR A 291 6.02 -28.43 5.53
CA THR A 291 7.40 -27.95 5.44
C THR A 291 8.21 -28.88 4.54
N ASP A 292 8.88 -28.32 3.54
CA ASP A 292 9.77 -29.05 2.62
C ASP A 292 11.25 -28.82 2.97
N PHE A 293 11.60 -27.60 3.37
CA PHE A 293 12.97 -27.27 3.79
C PHE A 293 13.02 -26.15 4.82
N TYR A 294 14.21 -25.96 5.40
CA TYR A 294 14.48 -24.96 6.43
C TYR A 294 15.46 -23.90 5.93
N ILE A 295 15.21 -22.63 6.26
CA ILE A 295 16.15 -21.53 6.03
C ILE A 295 16.69 -21.03 7.36
N ARG A 296 18.01 -21.11 7.54
CA ARG A 296 18.72 -20.51 8.68
C ARG A 296 19.24 -19.13 8.33
N SER A 297 19.14 -18.21 9.28
CA SER A 297 19.64 -16.84 9.14
C SER A 297 20.00 -16.27 10.50
N LYS A 298 20.83 -15.22 10.53
CA LYS A 298 21.14 -14.51 11.77
C LYS A 298 19.96 -13.67 12.26
N VAL A 299 19.23 -13.06 11.33
CA VAL A 299 18.11 -12.14 11.56
C VAL A 299 16.94 -12.54 10.67
N PHE A 300 15.72 -12.41 11.20
CA PHE A 300 14.46 -12.75 10.55
C PHE A 300 13.52 -11.54 10.55
N LEU A 301 13.00 -11.18 9.39
CA LEU A 301 11.99 -10.14 9.22
C LEU A 301 10.66 -10.78 8.81
N GLY A 302 9.67 -10.71 9.70
CA GLY A 302 8.27 -10.99 9.36
C GLY A 302 7.64 -9.70 8.85
N ASN A 303 7.40 -9.57 7.55
CA ASN A 303 6.65 -8.42 7.03
C ASN A 303 5.19 -8.51 7.53
N CYS A 304 4.47 -7.41 7.73
CA CYS A 304 3.24 -7.35 8.54
C CYS A 304 2.10 -6.64 7.81
N LEU A 305 1.62 -7.30 6.75
CA LEU A 305 0.25 -7.13 6.24
C LEU A 305 -0.57 -8.37 6.56
N THR A 306 -1.88 -8.32 6.30
CA THR A 306 -2.96 -9.24 6.69
C THR A 306 -2.69 -10.75 6.52
N ASP A 307 -1.81 -11.15 5.60
CA ASP A 307 -1.43 -12.55 5.34
C ASP A 307 -0.05 -12.95 5.92
N ARG A 308 0.63 -12.06 6.63
CA ARG A 308 2.02 -12.27 7.06
C ARG A 308 2.23 -12.21 8.58
N TRP A 309 1.38 -11.50 9.33
CA TRP A 309 1.25 -11.74 10.79
C TRP A 309 0.69 -13.15 11.06
N GLN A 310 0.05 -13.78 10.06
CA GLN A 310 -0.35 -15.20 10.04
C GLN A 310 0.83 -16.13 10.25
N ILE A 311 2.02 -15.74 9.81
CA ILE A 311 3.25 -16.48 10.05
C ILE A 311 3.57 -16.45 11.55
N LEU A 312 3.45 -15.30 12.22
CA LEU A 312 3.73 -15.15 13.65
C LEU A 312 2.72 -15.97 14.48
N ALA A 313 1.44 -15.90 14.15
CA ALA A 313 0.43 -16.73 14.83
C ALA A 313 0.64 -18.22 14.60
N ASN A 314 0.92 -18.64 13.36
CA ASN A 314 1.25 -20.04 13.04
C ASN A 314 2.60 -20.51 13.63
N SER A 315 3.42 -19.58 14.13
CA SER A 315 4.65 -19.88 14.88
C SER A 315 4.38 -20.14 16.37
N GLY A 316 3.13 -20.00 16.83
CA GLY A 316 2.76 -20.07 18.24
C GLY A 316 3.15 -18.83 19.02
N PHE A 317 3.36 -17.69 18.35
CA PHE A 317 3.77 -16.45 19.04
C PHE A 317 2.58 -15.67 19.60
N GLY A 318 1.35 -15.99 19.18
CA GLY A 318 0.13 -15.42 19.73
C GLY A 318 -0.91 -15.07 18.67
N GLY A 319 -2.02 -14.46 19.06
CA GLY A 319 -3.07 -14.00 18.13
C GLY A 319 -3.97 -15.11 17.58
N THR A 320 -3.93 -16.32 18.15
CA THR A 320 -4.90 -17.39 17.87
C THR A 320 -6.08 -17.33 18.85
N ARG A 321 -7.29 -17.70 18.40
CA ARG A 321 -8.52 -17.57 19.23
C ARG A 321 -8.45 -18.35 20.56
N ASP A 322 -7.92 -19.56 20.53
CA ASP A 322 -7.90 -20.49 21.67
C ASP A 322 -6.51 -20.63 22.33
N GLY A 323 -5.59 -19.68 22.07
CA GLY A 323 -4.22 -19.72 22.60
C GLY A 323 -4.16 -19.53 24.12
N ALA A 324 -3.54 -20.47 24.83
CA ALA A 324 -3.50 -20.45 26.30
C ALA A 324 -2.46 -19.47 26.88
N ILE A 325 -1.37 -19.18 26.15
CA ILE A 325 -0.33 -18.19 26.52
C ILE A 325 0.32 -17.65 25.24
N ASP A 326 0.22 -16.33 25.03
CA ASP A 326 0.82 -15.66 23.87
C ASP A 326 2.23 -15.11 24.22
N ILE A 327 3.23 -15.46 23.40
CA ILE A 327 4.59 -14.90 23.50
C ILE A 327 4.58 -13.40 23.18
N ILE A 328 3.71 -12.99 22.25
CA ILE A 328 3.48 -11.61 21.80
C ILE A 328 1.99 -11.31 22.06
N PRO A 329 1.63 -10.86 23.28
CA PRO A 329 0.23 -10.77 23.70
C PRO A 329 -0.61 -9.74 22.93
N ASN A 330 0.03 -8.71 22.36
CA ASN A 330 -0.67 -7.65 21.63
C ASN A 330 -0.73 -7.87 20.12
N LEU A 331 -0.29 -9.05 19.64
CA LEU A 331 -0.29 -9.37 18.22
C LEU A 331 -1.71 -9.35 17.64
N GLY A 332 -1.93 -8.55 16.60
CA GLY A 332 -3.23 -8.45 15.94
C GLY A 332 -4.31 -7.69 16.74
N THR A 333 -3.95 -7.01 17.84
CA THR A 333 -4.86 -6.14 18.60
C THR A 333 -4.68 -4.68 18.18
N HIS A 334 -5.62 -3.80 18.56
CA HIS A 334 -5.56 -2.37 18.24
C HIS A 334 -5.48 -2.07 16.74
N ILE A 335 -6.10 -2.92 15.92
CA ILE A 335 -6.06 -2.74 14.47
C ILE A 335 -6.84 -1.47 14.09
N THR A 336 -6.34 -0.77 13.08
CA THR A 336 -6.95 0.44 12.54
C THR A 336 -7.22 0.25 11.06
N GLU A 337 -8.38 0.71 10.60
CA GLU A 337 -8.70 0.78 9.17
C GLU A 337 -9.52 2.04 8.93
N GLN A 338 -9.36 2.65 7.77
CA GLN A 338 -9.90 3.95 7.43
C GLN A 338 -11.32 3.82 6.87
N PRO A 339 -12.32 4.52 7.41
CA PRO A 339 -13.58 4.72 6.70
C PRO A 339 -13.30 5.52 5.43
N MET A 340 -13.77 5.02 4.30
CA MET A 340 -13.61 5.68 3.00
C MET A 340 -14.96 6.16 2.50
N ALA A 341 -15.05 7.46 2.20
CA ALA A 341 -16.16 8.05 1.47
C ALA A 341 -15.79 8.22 -0.01
N PHE A 342 -16.74 7.95 -0.91
CA PHE A 342 -16.53 8.00 -2.34
C PHE A 342 -17.71 8.64 -3.07
N CYS A 343 -17.41 9.46 -4.09
CA CYS A 343 -18.35 9.82 -5.14
C CYS A 343 -17.60 10.14 -6.43
N GLN A 344 -18.35 10.21 -7.54
CA GLN A 344 -17.85 10.80 -8.78
C GLN A 344 -18.72 11.98 -9.17
N ILE A 345 -18.09 12.98 -9.78
CA ILE A 345 -18.78 14.15 -10.31
C ILE A 345 -18.53 14.30 -11.81
N VAL A 346 -19.47 14.94 -12.47
CA VAL A 346 -19.34 15.50 -13.82
C VAL A 346 -19.10 17.00 -13.68
N LEU A 347 -18.01 17.50 -14.28
CA LEU A 347 -17.64 18.92 -14.23
C LEU A 347 -18.77 19.83 -14.74
N ARG A 348 -18.97 20.99 -14.08
CA ARG A 348 -20.05 21.94 -14.40
C ARG A 348 -19.91 22.60 -15.78
N GLN A 349 -21.05 22.87 -16.41
CA GLN A 349 -21.22 23.79 -17.55
C GLN A 349 -21.66 25.19 -17.06
N GLY A 350 -21.20 26.27 -17.70
CA GLY A 350 -21.76 27.64 -17.64
C GLY A 350 -21.82 28.51 -16.35
N ARG A 351 -21.22 29.72 -16.45
CA ARG A 351 -21.48 31.08 -15.89
C ARG A 351 -21.25 31.53 -14.43
N LEU A 352 -20.81 30.72 -13.46
CA LEU A 352 -20.69 31.20 -12.05
C LEU A 352 -19.31 31.16 -11.40
N THR A 353 -18.28 30.54 -12.01
CA THR A 353 -16.88 30.53 -11.51
C THR A 353 -15.86 30.49 -12.66
N LEU A 354 -14.62 30.92 -12.42
CA LEU A 354 -13.59 31.31 -13.39
C LEU A 354 -12.99 30.19 -14.28
N PHE A 355 -13.31 28.91 -14.07
CA PHE A 355 -12.70 27.78 -14.79
C PHE A 355 -13.71 26.63 -15.00
N GLN A 356 -14.52 26.73 -16.05
CA GLN A 356 -15.46 25.69 -16.46
C GLN A 356 -15.01 25.01 -17.77
N VAL A 357 -15.63 23.87 -18.10
CA VAL A 357 -15.34 23.18 -19.38
C VAL A 357 -15.53 24.11 -20.58
N ASP A 358 -16.58 24.95 -20.54
CA ASP A 358 -16.87 25.95 -21.58
C ASP A 358 -15.89 27.16 -21.59
N ASP A 359 -15.09 27.34 -20.53
CA ASP A 359 -14.11 28.41 -20.40
C ASP A 359 -12.71 27.97 -20.82
N ILE A 360 -12.45 26.66 -20.95
CA ILE A 360 -11.19 26.11 -21.46
C ILE A 360 -10.77 26.75 -22.81
N PRO A 361 -11.66 26.95 -23.80
CA PRO A 361 -11.31 27.60 -25.06
C PRO A 361 -11.35 29.13 -25.01
N LYS A 362 -11.71 29.74 -23.88
CA LYS A 362 -11.80 31.21 -23.73
C LYS A 362 -10.50 31.78 -23.17
N ASN A 363 -10.23 33.04 -23.51
CA ASN A 363 -9.06 33.78 -23.03
C ASN A 363 -7.74 33.00 -23.19
N LEU A 364 -7.58 32.24 -24.28
CA LEU A 364 -6.39 31.41 -24.54
C LEU A 364 -5.09 32.23 -24.50
N ASP A 365 -5.16 33.52 -24.82
CA ASP A 365 -4.01 34.43 -24.77
C ASP A 365 -3.53 34.73 -23.34
N THR A 366 -4.34 34.41 -22.33
CA THR A 366 -3.98 34.50 -20.90
C THR A 366 -3.48 33.18 -20.32
N LYS A 367 -3.58 32.08 -21.09
CA LYS A 367 -3.12 30.75 -20.68
C LYS A 367 -1.68 30.51 -21.12
N PRO A 368 -0.94 29.59 -20.47
CA PRO A 368 0.36 29.16 -20.96
C PRO A 368 0.30 28.64 -22.40
N GLU A 369 1.37 28.84 -23.19
CA GLU A 369 1.38 28.46 -24.61
C GLU A 369 1.11 26.97 -24.83
N TRP A 370 1.59 26.08 -23.95
CA TRP A 370 1.33 24.64 -24.04
C TRP A 370 -0.16 24.32 -23.96
N TRP A 371 -0.90 25.02 -23.11
CA TRP A 371 -2.35 24.87 -22.93
C TRP A 371 -3.07 25.37 -24.17
N ALA A 372 -2.77 26.62 -24.57
CA ALA A 372 -3.41 27.28 -25.68
C ALA A 372 -3.20 26.49 -26.99
N ALA A 373 -1.98 26.02 -27.24
CA ALA A 373 -1.64 25.20 -28.39
C ALA A 373 -2.41 23.86 -28.38
N ALA A 374 -2.47 23.16 -27.24
CA ALA A 374 -3.17 21.88 -27.14
C ALA A 374 -4.68 22.01 -27.40
N VAL A 375 -5.32 23.02 -26.82
CA VAL A 375 -6.77 23.29 -27.04
C VAL A 375 -7.05 23.72 -28.47
N ARG A 376 -6.25 24.65 -29.04
CA ARG A 376 -6.39 25.07 -30.45
C ARG A 376 -6.22 23.89 -31.39
N HIS A 377 -5.21 23.04 -31.16
CA HIS A 377 -4.96 21.86 -31.98
C HIS A 377 -6.15 20.89 -31.92
N HIS A 378 -6.68 20.60 -30.73
CA HIS A 378 -7.83 19.71 -30.57
C HIS A 378 -9.07 20.25 -31.28
N ILE A 379 -9.41 21.53 -31.09
CA ILE A 379 -10.55 22.17 -31.75
C ILE A 379 -10.37 22.19 -33.28
N GLN A 380 -9.16 22.47 -33.78
CA GLN A 380 -8.90 22.48 -35.22
C GLN A 380 -9.05 21.09 -35.86
N GLN A 381 -8.63 20.03 -35.17
CA GLN A 381 -8.67 18.67 -35.71
C GLN A 381 -10.01 17.96 -35.48
N HIS A 382 -10.71 18.30 -34.41
CA HIS A 382 -11.85 17.53 -33.91
C HIS A 382 -13.07 18.38 -33.55
N GLY A 383 -13.04 19.70 -33.64
CA GLY A 383 -14.15 20.57 -33.20
C GLY A 383 -15.47 20.36 -33.94
N ASP A 384 -15.43 19.81 -35.16
CA ASP A 384 -16.62 19.47 -35.93
C ASP A 384 -17.30 18.16 -35.46
N THR A 385 -16.57 17.30 -34.74
CA THR A 385 -17.03 15.96 -34.32
C THR A 385 -17.06 15.76 -32.81
N ASP A 386 -16.24 16.49 -32.07
CA ASP A 386 -16.09 16.42 -30.62
C ASP A 386 -16.47 17.76 -29.97
N PRO A 387 -17.53 17.79 -29.15
CA PRO A 387 -17.97 19.03 -28.49
C PRO A 387 -17.06 19.47 -27.34
N LEU A 388 -16.15 18.61 -26.86
CA LEU A 388 -15.28 18.94 -25.72
C LEU A 388 -13.97 19.60 -26.18
N PRO A 389 -13.54 20.71 -25.55
CA PRO A 389 -12.28 21.38 -25.88
C PRO A 389 -11.04 20.70 -25.27
N ILE A 390 -11.23 19.64 -24.50
CA ILE A 390 -10.16 18.92 -23.78
C ILE A 390 -9.54 17.88 -24.71
N PRO A 391 -8.22 17.90 -24.95
CA PRO A 391 -7.53 16.89 -25.76
C PRO A 391 -7.81 15.46 -25.28
N PHE A 392 -7.96 14.51 -26.20
CA PHE A 392 -8.27 13.10 -25.87
C PHE A 392 -7.25 12.45 -24.91
N LYS A 393 -5.99 12.87 -24.97
CA LYS A 393 -4.89 12.32 -24.16
C LYS A 393 -4.45 13.26 -23.04
N ASP A 394 -5.28 14.23 -22.69
CA ASP A 394 -5.01 15.07 -21.51
C ASP A 394 -4.89 14.16 -20.27
N PRO A 395 -3.85 14.28 -19.43
CA PRO A 395 -3.73 13.48 -18.21
C PRO A 395 -4.84 13.82 -17.19
N GLU A 396 -5.11 12.91 -16.27
CA GLU A 396 -6.13 13.07 -15.23
C GLU A 396 -5.79 14.13 -14.17
N PRO A 397 -6.79 14.66 -13.44
CA PRO A 397 -6.53 15.44 -12.24
C PRO A 397 -5.89 14.58 -11.15
N GLN A 398 -5.02 15.19 -10.36
CA GLN A 398 -4.30 14.57 -9.24
C GLN A 398 -4.13 15.62 -8.14
N VAL A 399 -5.22 15.91 -7.42
CA VAL A 399 -5.30 17.01 -6.46
C VAL A 399 -5.60 16.46 -5.07
N THR A 400 -5.05 17.11 -4.04
CA THR A 400 -5.32 16.81 -2.64
C THR A 400 -5.53 18.10 -1.85
N ILE A 401 -6.44 18.02 -0.89
CA ILE A 401 -6.55 18.94 0.22
C ILE A 401 -5.93 18.22 1.43
N PRO A 402 -4.76 18.66 1.93
CA PRO A 402 -4.08 18.03 3.04
C PRO A 402 -4.94 17.93 4.29
N ALA A 403 -4.76 16.86 5.07
CA ALA A 403 -5.39 16.73 6.38
C ALA A 403 -4.92 17.87 7.31
N SER A 404 -5.83 18.34 8.17
CA SER A 404 -5.52 19.33 9.21
C SER A 404 -6.13 18.89 10.53
N LEU A 405 -5.81 19.60 11.62
CA LEU A 405 -6.42 19.33 12.93
C LEU A 405 -7.93 19.59 12.94
N GLU A 406 -8.42 20.49 12.09
CA GLU A 406 -9.86 20.79 11.95
C GLU A 406 -10.58 19.81 11.03
N ARG A 407 -9.86 19.27 10.03
CA ARG A 407 -10.39 18.32 9.05
C ARG A 407 -9.44 17.12 9.00
N PRO A 408 -9.55 16.20 9.98
CA PRO A 408 -8.63 15.08 10.15
C PRO A 408 -8.95 13.93 9.17
N TRP A 409 -8.98 14.24 7.88
CA TRP A 409 -9.13 13.25 6.82
C TRP A 409 -8.27 13.62 5.62
N HIS A 410 -7.76 12.59 4.96
CA HIS A 410 -7.01 12.75 3.72
C HIS A 410 -7.97 12.78 2.53
N THR A 411 -7.62 13.52 1.49
CA THR A 411 -8.46 13.68 0.31
C THR A 411 -7.68 13.40 -0.96
N GLN A 412 -8.32 12.69 -1.89
CA GLN A 412 -7.84 12.50 -3.24
C GLN A 412 -8.96 12.92 -4.20
N ILE A 413 -8.74 14.03 -4.91
CA ILE A 413 -9.58 14.51 -5.99
C ILE A 413 -8.83 14.22 -7.29
N HIS A 414 -9.15 13.09 -7.89
CA HIS A 414 -8.34 12.53 -8.97
C HIS A 414 -9.16 11.71 -9.96
N ARG A 415 -8.50 11.01 -10.87
CA ARG A 415 -9.08 9.81 -11.48
C ARG A 415 -8.22 8.62 -11.14
N ASP A 416 -8.89 7.60 -10.66
CA ASP A 416 -8.27 6.31 -10.48
C ASP A 416 -8.92 5.30 -11.41
N ALA A 417 -8.20 4.22 -11.65
CA ALA A 417 -8.71 3.11 -12.43
C ALA A 417 -9.72 2.26 -11.64
N PHE A 418 -10.04 2.59 -10.39
CA PHE A 418 -11.11 1.93 -9.64
C PHE A 418 -12.46 2.59 -9.97
N SER A 419 -13.14 2.05 -10.97
CA SER A 419 -14.54 2.41 -11.30
C SER A 419 -15.49 1.55 -10.47
N TYR A 420 -16.28 2.19 -9.60
CA TYR A 420 -17.35 1.55 -8.80
C TYR A 420 -18.76 1.85 -9.33
N GLY A 421 -18.88 2.69 -10.38
CA GLY A 421 -20.16 3.19 -10.88
C GLY A 421 -20.81 2.34 -11.97
N GLU A 422 -22.14 2.34 -12.01
CA GLU A 422 -22.95 1.57 -12.99
C GLU A 422 -23.02 2.19 -14.39
N VAL A 423 -22.63 3.46 -14.56
CA VAL A 423 -22.96 4.25 -15.77
C VAL A 423 -22.02 4.00 -16.96
N GLY A 424 -20.90 3.30 -16.76
CA GLY A 424 -20.05 2.82 -17.86
C GLY A 424 -19.69 3.90 -18.91
N PRO A 425 -19.70 3.59 -20.22
CA PRO A 425 -19.22 4.48 -21.30
C PRO A 425 -20.20 5.60 -21.69
N LEU A 426 -21.27 5.83 -20.93
CA LEU A 426 -22.32 6.79 -21.29
C LEU A 426 -21.95 8.26 -21.00
N VAL A 427 -20.88 8.50 -20.23
CA VAL A 427 -20.34 9.83 -19.96
C VAL A 427 -18.88 9.87 -20.37
N ASP A 428 -18.48 10.95 -21.05
CA ASP A 428 -17.10 11.12 -21.49
C ASP A 428 -16.15 11.19 -20.28
N SER A 429 -15.09 10.36 -20.29
CA SER A 429 -14.17 10.23 -19.16
C SER A 429 -13.38 11.52 -18.88
N ARG A 430 -13.29 12.46 -19.83
CA ARG A 430 -12.58 13.74 -19.67
C ARG A 430 -13.26 14.67 -18.67
N ILE A 431 -14.57 14.52 -18.44
CA ILE A 431 -15.34 15.38 -17.55
C ILE A 431 -15.70 14.71 -16.22
N VAL A 432 -15.24 13.48 -16.00
CA VAL A 432 -15.45 12.73 -14.75
C VAL A 432 -14.27 12.93 -13.80
N VAL A 433 -14.57 13.19 -12.53
CA VAL A 433 -13.58 13.29 -11.44
C VAL A 433 -14.05 12.46 -10.25
N ASP A 434 -13.13 11.72 -9.65
CA ASP A 434 -13.36 10.92 -8.44
C ASP A 434 -12.98 11.73 -7.21
N LEU A 435 -13.78 11.60 -6.16
CA LEU A 435 -13.45 12.09 -4.82
C LEU A 435 -13.38 10.88 -3.89
N ARG A 436 -12.21 10.68 -3.26
CA ARG A 436 -11.98 9.69 -2.21
C ARG A 436 -11.50 10.40 -0.95
N PHE A 437 -12.27 10.29 0.12
CA PHE A 437 -11.95 10.88 1.41
C PHE A 437 -11.73 9.75 2.42
N PHE A 438 -10.62 9.83 3.16
CA PHE A 438 -10.13 8.79 4.05
C PHE A 438 -10.10 9.32 5.48
N GLY A 439 -10.97 8.76 6.32
CA GLY A 439 -11.08 9.16 7.72
C GLY A 439 -10.12 8.38 8.60
N MET A 440 -9.94 8.86 9.82
CA MET A 440 -9.11 8.22 10.83
C MET A 440 -9.91 7.24 11.67
N GLN A 441 -9.21 6.27 12.27
CA GLN A 441 -9.72 5.42 13.35
C GLN A 441 -8.61 5.19 14.37
N VAL A 442 -8.97 5.20 15.66
CA VAL A 442 -8.05 4.84 16.74
C VAL A 442 -8.02 3.33 16.95
N GLY A 443 -6.85 2.80 17.29
CA GLY A 443 -6.69 1.40 17.68
C GLY A 443 -7.19 1.20 19.11
N VAL A 444 -8.13 0.27 19.30
CA VAL A 444 -8.64 -0.15 20.62
C VAL A 444 -8.44 -1.66 20.79
N PRO A 445 -8.23 -2.19 22.01
CA PRO A 445 -7.95 -3.62 22.22
C PRO A 445 -9.01 -4.56 21.62
N GLU A 446 -10.27 -4.13 21.62
CA GLU A 446 -11.41 -4.90 21.10
C GLU A 446 -11.37 -5.02 19.58
N ASN A 447 -10.76 -4.05 18.89
CA ASN A 447 -10.52 -4.10 17.46
C ASN A 447 -9.30 -4.98 17.22
N ARG A 448 -9.57 -6.21 16.80
CA ARG A 448 -8.53 -7.22 16.60
C ARG A 448 -8.79 -8.10 15.40
N MET A 449 -7.74 -8.79 15.00
CA MET A 449 -7.78 -9.85 14.01
C MET A 449 -7.22 -11.10 14.67
N VAL A 450 -7.90 -12.23 14.52
CA VAL A 450 -7.55 -13.48 15.20
C VAL A 450 -7.41 -14.65 14.22
N PHE A 451 -6.48 -15.52 14.57
CA PHE A 451 -6.15 -16.86 14.11
C PHE A 451 -7.16 -17.97 14.42
N GLU A 452 -7.99 -18.41 13.46
CA GLU A 452 -8.70 -19.69 13.61
C GLU A 452 -7.76 -20.87 13.28
N THR A 453 -7.64 -21.81 14.22
CA THR A 453 -6.82 -23.03 14.05
C THR A 453 -7.65 -24.22 13.55
N ALA A 454 -8.99 -24.14 13.68
CA ALA A 454 -9.92 -25.18 13.24
C ALA A 454 -10.17 -25.19 11.72
N ILE A 455 -9.88 -24.08 11.04
CA ILE A 455 -10.03 -23.91 9.60
C ILE A 455 -8.79 -23.24 9.01
N THR A 456 -8.52 -23.55 7.74
CA THR A 456 -7.35 -22.99 7.03
C THR A 456 -7.79 -22.21 5.80
N ASP A 457 -6.99 -21.23 5.42
CA ASP A 457 -7.13 -20.54 4.15
C ASP A 457 -6.75 -21.43 2.95
N SER A 458 -6.83 -20.88 1.74
CA SER A 458 -6.49 -21.58 0.49
C SER A 458 -5.04 -22.06 0.40
N TYR A 459 -4.17 -21.62 1.31
CA TYR A 459 -2.77 -21.99 1.40
C TYR A 459 -2.50 -22.85 2.64
N GLY A 460 -3.50 -23.42 3.30
CA GLY A 460 -3.28 -24.30 4.45
C GLY A 460 -2.72 -23.57 5.68
N MET A 461 -2.87 -22.24 5.75
CA MET A 461 -2.48 -21.43 6.91
C MET A 461 -3.72 -21.10 7.76
N PRO A 462 -3.58 -20.82 9.06
CA PRO A 462 -4.71 -20.49 9.95
C PRO A 462 -5.60 -19.37 9.40
N GLN A 463 -6.91 -19.57 9.29
CA GLN A 463 -7.81 -18.59 8.66
C GLN A 463 -7.93 -17.31 9.50
N PRO A 464 -7.69 -16.12 8.92
CA PRO A 464 -7.91 -14.85 9.61
C PRO A 464 -9.40 -14.53 9.79
N THR A 465 -9.75 -14.03 10.98
CA THR A 465 -11.08 -13.53 11.36
C THR A 465 -10.96 -12.14 11.96
N PHE A 466 -11.81 -11.20 11.54
CA PHE A 466 -11.88 -9.86 12.10
C PHE A 466 -12.91 -9.76 13.22
N GLU A 467 -12.56 -8.99 14.24
CA GLU A 467 -13.45 -8.45 15.24
C GLU A 467 -13.22 -6.93 15.26
N TYR A 468 -13.89 -6.22 14.37
CA TYR A 468 -13.68 -4.78 14.15
C TYR A 468 -14.99 -4.00 14.16
N ARG A 469 -15.02 -2.90 14.91
CA ARG A 469 -16.08 -1.89 14.86
C ARG A 469 -15.49 -0.48 14.97
N PRO A 470 -15.97 0.49 14.17
CA PRO A 470 -15.61 1.89 14.37
C PRO A 470 -15.98 2.36 15.78
N THR A 471 -15.15 3.20 16.38
CA THR A 471 -15.45 3.81 17.67
C THR A 471 -16.42 4.98 17.51
N GLU A 472 -17.22 5.29 18.53
CA GLU A 472 -18.26 6.33 18.46
C GLU A 472 -17.69 7.70 18.06
N LYS A 473 -16.60 8.13 18.69
CA LYS A 473 -15.92 9.40 18.36
C LYS A 473 -15.58 9.49 16.87
N TYR A 474 -14.91 8.47 16.33
CA TYR A 474 -14.46 8.48 14.94
C TYR A 474 -15.59 8.18 13.94
N ALA A 475 -16.74 7.65 14.39
CA ALA A 475 -17.93 7.56 13.57
C ALA A 475 -18.54 8.95 13.29
N PHE A 476 -18.52 9.87 14.26
CA PHE A 476 -18.91 11.27 14.03
C PHE A 476 -17.94 11.99 13.08
N GLU A 477 -16.62 11.82 13.27
CA GLU A 477 -15.63 12.40 12.36
C GLU A 477 -15.80 11.87 10.91
N ALA A 478 -16.15 10.59 10.74
CA ALA A 478 -16.46 10.04 9.43
C ALA A 478 -17.71 10.67 8.79
N HIS A 479 -18.73 11.02 9.59
CA HIS A 479 -19.91 11.73 9.10
C HIS A 479 -19.54 13.15 8.62
N ASP A 480 -18.74 13.88 9.38
CA ASP A 480 -18.26 15.22 8.99
C ASP A 480 -17.40 15.17 7.72
N MET A 481 -16.58 14.12 7.58
CA MET A 481 -15.83 13.85 6.35
C MET A 481 -16.75 13.66 5.14
N MET A 482 -17.86 12.93 5.28
CA MET A 482 -18.84 12.77 4.20
C MET A 482 -19.45 14.13 3.81
N ALA A 483 -19.82 14.95 4.80
CA ALA A 483 -20.33 16.29 4.55
C ALA A 483 -19.31 17.17 3.80
N ASP A 484 -18.03 17.16 4.21
CA ASP A 484 -16.95 17.89 3.54
C ASP A 484 -16.73 17.38 2.10
N MET A 485 -16.77 16.06 1.87
CA MET A 485 -16.70 15.50 0.52
C MET A 485 -17.85 16.01 -0.36
N THR A 486 -19.07 16.08 0.18
CA THR A 486 -20.22 16.61 -0.58
C THR A 486 -20.08 18.10 -0.89
N ASP A 487 -19.54 18.92 0.02
CA ASP A 487 -19.28 20.34 -0.21
C ASP A 487 -18.20 20.54 -1.28
N VAL A 488 -17.06 19.83 -1.18
CA VAL A 488 -15.99 19.85 -2.18
C VAL A 488 -16.49 19.40 -3.55
N ALA A 489 -17.23 18.29 -3.63
CA ALA A 489 -17.85 17.82 -4.86
C ALA A 489 -18.76 18.89 -5.49
N SER A 490 -19.53 19.60 -4.66
CA SER A 490 -20.45 20.65 -5.12
C SER A 490 -19.73 21.82 -5.78
N LYS A 491 -18.46 22.11 -5.44
CA LYS A 491 -17.71 23.19 -6.10
C LYS A 491 -17.29 22.81 -7.52
N LEU A 492 -17.08 21.53 -7.78
CA LEU A 492 -16.56 21.01 -9.04
C LEU A 492 -17.67 20.63 -10.05
N GLY A 493 -18.74 20.00 -9.58
CA GLY A 493 -19.64 19.24 -10.45
C GLY A 493 -20.98 18.86 -9.85
N GLY A 494 -21.78 18.16 -10.65
CA GLY A 494 -22.93 17.38 -10.18
C GLY A 494 -22.55 15.90 -10.07
N TYR A 495 -23.19 15.15 -9.18
CA TYR A 495 -22.88 13.72 -9.02
C TYR A 495 -23.18 12.92 -10.28
N LEU A 496 -22.25 12.05 -10.66
CA LEU A 496 -22.48 11.06 -11.70
C LEU A 496 -23.50 10.03 -11.17
N PRO A 497 -24.61 9.76 -11.89
CA PRO A 497 -25.54 8.69 -11.51
C PRO A 497 -24.80 7.37 -11.28
N GLY A 498 -25.25 6.53 -10.35
CA GLY A 498 -24.54 5.31 -9.96
C GLY A 498 -23.29 5.50 -9.09
N SER A 499 -22.78 6.73 -8.97
CA SER A 499 -21.60 7.07 -8.15
C SER A 499 -21.89 8.23 -7.19
N SER A 500 -23.09 8.22 -6.60
CA SER A 500 -23.48 9.19 -5.55
C SER A 500 -22.64 9.01 -4.27
N PRO A 501 -22.55 10.04 -3.42
CA PRO A 501 -21.84 9.98 -2.14
C PRO A 501 -22.24 8.76 -1.31
N GLN A 502 -21.26 7.93 -0.97
CA GLN A 502 -21.44 6.71 -0.19
C GLN A 502 -20.19 6.36 0.62
N PHE A 503 -20.37 5.63 1.71
CA PHE A 503 -19.25 4.95 2.36
C PHE A 503 -18.98 3.63 1.65
N MET A 504 -17.70 3.33 1.46
CA MET A 504 -17.25 2.07 0.91
C MET A 504 -17.27 0.97 1.97
N THR A 505 -17.35 -0.29 1.54
CA THR A 505 -17.24 -1.45 2.43
C THR A 505 -15.96 -1.36 3.27
N PRO A 506 -16.03 -1.57 4.60
CA PRO A 506 -14.85 -1.54 5.47
C PRO A 506 -13.72 -2.47 4.98
N GLY A 507 -12.49 -1.97 5.01
CA GLY A 507 -11.30 -2.66 4.47
C GLY A 507 -10.99 -2.37 3.00
N LEU A 508 -11.88 -1.70 2.25
CA LEU A 508 -11.61 -1.40 0.84
C LEU A 508 -10.47 -0.37 0.64
N ALA A 509 -10.14 0.41 1.68
CA ALA A 509 -8.98 1.29 1.66
C ALA A 509 -7.65 0.53 1.60
N LEU A 510 -7.61 -0.71 2.10
CA LEU A 510 -6.39 -1.53 2.19
C LEU A 510 -5.27 -0.81 2.95
N HIS A 511 -5.64 -0.02 3.95
CA HIS A 511 -4.75 0.80 4.76
C HIS A 511 -4.64 0.28 6.19
N LEU A 512 -5.01 -0.98 6.43
CA LEU A 512 -4.93 -1.66 7.72
C LEU A 512 -3.59 -1.42 8.45
N GLY A 513 -3.69 -0.79 9.62
CA GLY A 513 -2.59 -0.49 10.54
C GLY A 513 -2.72 -1.22 11.88
N GLY A 514 -1.75 -1.03 12.77
CA GLY A 514 -1.80 -1.47 14.16
C GLY A 514 -1.56 -2.96 14.44
N THR A 515 -1.60 -3.84 13.44
CA THR A 515 -1.50 -5.31 13.63
C THR A 515 -0.23 -5.79 14.32
N THR A 516 0.88 -5.07 14.17
CA THR A 516 2.16 -5.29 14.86
C THR A 516 2.72 -3.96 15.35
N ARG A 517 1.87 -3.18 16.03
CA ARG A 517 2.13 -1.78 16.39
C ARG A 517 3.43 -1.58 17.16
N LEU A 518 4.09 -0.45 16.85
CA LEU A 518 5.30 -0.02 17.54
C LEU A 518 4.98 0.77 18.81
N GLY A 519 5.87 0.69 19.78
CA GLY A 519 5.78 1.42 21.04
C GLY A 519 7.12 1.94 21.54
N GLN A 520 7.05 2.87 22.49
CA GLN A 520 8.18 3.15 23.36
C GLN A 520 8.24 2.07 24.46
N GLY A 521 9.33 2.05 25.23
CA GLY A 521 9.49 1.04 26.27
C GLY A 521 8.40 1.07 27.35
N THR A 522 7.81 2.23 27.62
CA THR A 522 6.63 2.39 28.49
C THR A 522 5.39 1.69 27.96
N ASP A 523 5.34 1.47 26.64
CA ASP A 523 4.18 0.94 25.92
C ASP A 523 4.36 -0.55 25.58
N LYS A 524 5.43 -1.20 26.06
CA LYS A 524 5.70 -2.63 25.79
C LYS A 524 4.49 -3.51 26.11
N GLY A 525 3.75 -3.16 27.17
CA GLY A 525 2.54 -3.89 27.59
C GLY A 525 1.38 -3.86 26.58
N GLU A 526 1.40 -2.96 25.60
CA GLU A 526 0.33 -2.77 24.62
C GLU A 526 0.84 -2.84 23.16
N THR A 527 2.13 -3.10 22.94
CA THR A 527 2.76 -3.06 21.61
C THR A 527 3.51 -4.35 21.29
N VAL A 528 3.92 -4.51 20.03
CA VAL A 528 4.59 -5.73 19.53
C VAL A 528 6.10 -5.54 19.39
N ALA A 529 6.53 -4.33 19.01
CA ALA A 529 7.92 -4.02 18.73
C ALA A 529 8.27 -2.58 19.15
N ASP A 530 9.57 -2.28 19.23
CA ASP A 530 10.06 -0.92 19.44
C ASP A 530 10.08 -0.10 18.12
N PHE A 531 10.36 1.21 18.17
CA PHE A 531 10.50 2.02 16.94
C PHE A 531 11.77 1.74 16.10
N ASN A 532 12.55 0.71 16.44
CA ASN A 532 13.53 0.10 15.54
C ASN A 532 12.97 -1.15 14.85
N SER A 533 11.66 -1.36 14.94
CA SER A 533 10.95 -2.51 14.37
C SER A 533 11.40 -3.87 14.91
N GLN A 534 12.05 -3.91 16.08
CA GLN A 534 12.49 -5.15 16.71
C GLN A 534 11.43 -5.62 17.71
N VAL A 535 11.02 -6.89 17.59
CA VAL A 535 9.97 -7.47 18.43
C VAL A 535 10.45 -7.56 19.89
N TRP A 536 9.59 -7.19 20.82
CA TRP A 536 9.90 -7.27 22.26
C TRP A 536 10.30 -8.70 22.65
N ASP A 537 11.30 -8.83 23.52
CA ASP A 537 11.80 -10.11 24.02
C ASP A 537 12.42 -11.06 22.97
N PHE A 538 12.61 -10.62 21.72
CA PHE A 538 13.32 -11.37 20.69
C PHE A 538 14.70 -10.79 20.35
N ASP A 539 15.72 -11.64 20.31
CA ASP A 539 17.09 -11.26 19.94
C ASP A 539 17.20 -10.82 18.47
N ASN A 540 16.42 -11.44 17.58
CA ASN A 540 16.70 -11.42 16.14
C ASN A 540 15.46 -11.42 15.24
N LEU A 541 14.30 -11.05 15.78
CA LEU A 541 13.04 -10.95 15.05
C LEU A 541 12.63 -9.50 14.87
N TYR A 542 12.37 -9.11 13.63
CA TYR A 542 11.94 -7.77 13.24
C TYR A 542 10.63 -7.84 12.47
N VAL A 543 9.92 -6.73 12.43
CA VAL A 543 8.63 -6.55 11.73
C VAL A 543 8.70 -5.38 10.74
N GLY A 544 7.76 -5.31 9.79
CA GLY A 544 7.76 -4.29 8.74
C GLY A 544 6.36 -4.04 8.19
N GLY A 545 6.03 -2.83 7.75
CA GLY A 545 4.78 -2.56 7.03
C GLY A 545 3.84 -1.57 7.71
N ASN A 546 2.59 -1.54 7.25
CA ASN A 546 1.55 -0.63 7.76
C ASN A 546 1.13 -1.03 9.18
N GLY A 547 1.19 -2.32 9.51
CA GLY A 547 0.90 -2.85 10.85
C GLY A 547 1.74 -2.25 11.97
N LEU A 548 2.88 -1.63 11.65
CA LEU A 548 3.74 -0.94 12.60
C LEU A 548 3.14 0.34 13.16
N ILE A 549 2.24 1.00 12.42
CA ILE A 549 1.75 2.34 12.75
C ILE A 549 0.79 2.27 13.94
N PRO A 550 1.10 2.89 15.09
CA PRO A 550 0.28 2.80 16.31
C PRO A 550 -0.76 3.93 16.43
N THR A 551 -0.70 4.94 15.57
CA THR A 551 -1.53 6.16 15.61
C THR A 551 -2.74 6.05 14.70
N PRO A 552 -3.80 6.85 14.92
CA PRO A 552 -4.84 7.08 13.93
C PRO A 552 -4.28 7.86 12.73
N PHE A 553 -4.59 7.44 11.51
CA PHE A 553 -4.15 8.13 10.28
C PHE A 553 -5.18 7.99 9.16
N GLY A 554 -5.31 9.02 8.33
CA GLY A 554 -6.12 9.06 7.12
C GLY A 554 -5.27 9.09 5.84
N ALA A 555 -4.06 9.63 5.91
CA ALA A 555 -3.10 9.65 4.81
C ALA A 555 -2.69 8.22 4.38
N ASN A 556 -2.28 8.03 3.11
CA ASN A 556 -1.80 6.73 2.63
C ASN A 556 -0.51 6.31 3.41
N PRO A 557 -0.43 5.10 4.00
CA PRO A 557 0.60 4.76 4.99
C PRO A 557 1.96 4.36 4.42
N THR A 558 2.06 4.01 3.14
CA THR A 558 3.25 3.33 2.58
C THR A 558 4.53 4.13 2.77
N LEU A 559 4.50 5.45 2.57
CA LEU A 559 5.69 6.30 2.73
C LEU A 559 6.18 6.32 4.18
N THR A 560 5.25 6.40 5.15
CA THR A 560 5.55 6.30 6.58
C THR A 560 6.12 4.92 6.93
N SER A 561 5.59 3.84 6.36
CA SER A 561 6.14 2.50 6.56
C SER A 561 7.54 2.33 5.98
N MET A 562 7.87 3.02 4.88
CA MET A 562 9.25 3.06 4.35
C MET A 562 10.20 3.76 5.33
N CYS A 563 9.75 4.86 5.96
CA CYS A 563 10.52 5.57 6.99
C CYS A 563 10.87 4.66 8.17
N LEU A 564 9.88 3.92 8.69
CA LEU A 564 10.09 2.96 9.78
C LEU A 564 11.02 1.81 9.36
N ALA A 565 10.96 1.36 8.10
CA ALA A 565 11.85 0.34 7.57
C ALA A 565 13.32 0.80 7.49
N PHE A 566 13.60 2.08 7.25
CA PHE A 566 14.96 2.61 7.31
C PHE A 566 15.57 2.47 8.70
N ARG A 567 14.79 2.79 9.74
CA ARG A 567 15.19 2.61 11.13
C ARG A 567 15.47 1.14 11.46
N GLY A 568 14.56 0.26 11.07
CA GLY A 568 14.74 -1.18 11.27
C GLY A 568 15.96 -1.73 10.55
N ALA A 569 16.19 -1.35 9.29
CA ALA A 569 17.36 -1.77 8.53
C ALA A 569 18.66 -1.25 9.15
N TYR A 570 18.68 -0.01 9.66
CA TYR A 570 19.82 0.54 10.38
C TYR A 570 20.14 -0.28 11.64
N LYS A 571 19.12 -0.57 12.46
CA LYS A 571 19.28 -1.38 13.67
C LYS A 571 19.82 -2.77 13.37
N ILE A 572 19.27 -3.46 12.36
CA ILE A 572 19.77 -4.76 11.90
C ILE A 572 21.26 -4.66 11.49
N SER A 573 21.63 -3.62 10.73
CA SER A 573 23.02 -3.40 10.32
C SER A 573 23.93 -3.19 11.53
N GLN A 574 23.52 -2.36 12.49
CA GLN A 574 24.26 -2.09 13.72
C GLN A 574 24.50 -3.37 14.53
N ASP A 575 23.46 -4.18 14.75
CA ASP A 575 23.55 -5.39 15.56
C ASP A 575 24.40 -6.47 14.89
N LEU A 576 24.26 -6.62 13.57
CA LEU A 576 25.09 -7.55 12.80
C LEU A 576 26.56 -7.12 12.77
N ALA A 577 26.85 -5.82 12.74
CA ALA A 577 28.23 -5.29 12.80
C ALA A 577 28.85 -5.47 14.20
N ALA A 578 28.07 -5.28 15.27
CA ALA A 578 28.51 -5.49 16.65
C ALA A 578 28.66 -6.98 17.01
N GLY A 579 28.01 -7.88 16.26
CA GLY A 579 27.99 -9.32 16.55
C GLY A 579 27.16 -9.68 17.78
N GLN A 580 26.36 -8.75 18.29
CA GLN A 580 25.49 -8.91 19.44
C GLN A 580 24.05 -8.65 19.02
N LEU A 581 23.23 -9.70 19.04
CA LEU A 581 21.80 -9.65 18.80
C LEU A 581 21.14 -9.79 20.17
N THR A 582 20.63 -8.69 20.71
CA THR A 582 19.93 -8.66 22.00
C THR A 582 18.55 -8.04 21.81
N PRO A 583 17.56 -8.38 22.65
CA PRO A 583 16.24 -7.79 22.55
C PRO A 583 16.26 -6.30 22.85
N PRO A 584 15.20 -5.57 22.47
CA PRO A 584 15.04 -4.18 22.85
C PRO A 584 15.03 -4.03 24.37
N ASN A 585 15.75 -3.05 24.90
CA ASN A 585 15.72 -2.69 26.31
C ASN A 585 14.65 -1.59 26.52
N PRO A 586 13.52 -1.86 27.21
CA PRO A 586 12.46 -0.87 27.41
C PRO A 586 12.90 0.36 28.20
N ALA A 587 13.95 0.25 29.02
CA ALA A 587 14.48 1.39 29.77
C ALA A 587 15.43 2.27 28.95
N GLN A 588 15.88 1.81 27.77
CA GLN A 588 16.83 2.52 26.94
C GLN A 588 16.10 3.49 25.99
N ALA A 589 16.48 4.76 26.04
CA ALA A 589 16.00 5.74 25.08
C ALA A 589 16.49 5.40 23.66
N LEU A 590 15.59 5.56 22.69
CA LEU A 590 15.92 5.39 21.28
C LEU A 590 16.84 6.51 20.79
N THR A 591 17.78 6.16 19.93
CA THR A 591 18.66 7.13 19.28
C THR A 591 18.14 7.52 17.89
N PRO A 592 18.41 8.75 17.45
CA PRO A 592 18.15 9.17 16.07
C PRO A 592 18.89 8.30 15.06
N THR A 593 18.34 8.19 13.85
CA THR A 593 19.02 7.54 12.72
C THR A 593 20.18 8.44 12.29
N PRO A 594 21.43 7.94 12.21
CA PRO A 594 22.53 8.75 11.73
C PRO A 594 22.29 9.18 10.29
N ARG A 595 22.43 10.48 10.01
CA ARG A 595 22.33 11.01 8.64
C ARG A 595 23.23 10.26 7.66
N THR A 596 24.41 9.82 8.12
CA THR A 596 25.37 9.02 7.32
C THR A 596 24.78 7.72 6.77
N TRP A 597 23.80 7.11 7.46
CA TRP A 597 23.11 5.91 6.97
C TRP A 597 22.23 6.18 5.74
N LEU A 598 21.74 7.41 5.60
CA LEU A 598 20.81 7.82 4.54
C LEU A 598 21.42 8.85 3.59
N ASN A 599 22.72 9.12 3.67
CA ASN A 599 23.42 10.10 2.81
C ASN A 599 23.21 9.82 1.31
N TRP A 600 23.11 8.55 0.93
CA TRP A 600 22.84 8.12 -0.44
C TRP A 600 21.55 8.70 -1.03
N ALA A 601 20.60 9.16 -0.21
CA ALA A 601 19.37 9.77 -0.68
C ALA A 601 19.53 11.25 -1.06
N PHE A 602 20.65 11.88 -0.68
CA PHE A 602 20.89 13.33 -0.78
C PHE A 602 22.06 13.70 -1.69
N ASP A 603 22.85 12.74 -2.16
CA ASP A 603 23.94 12.96 -3.11
C ASP A 603 23.69 12.18 -4.40
N VAL A 604 23.40 12.88 -5.48
CA VAL A 604 23.16 12.31 -6.82
C VAL A 604 24.35 11.53 -7.37
N ASN A 605 25.55 11.78 -6.85
CA ASN A 605 26.77 11.07 -7.25
C ASN A 605 27.03 9.82 -6.40
N ASP A 606 26.26 9.60 -5.33
CA ASP A 606 26.37 8.37 -4.55
C ASP A 606 25.97 7.17 -5.43
N PRO A 607 26.79 6.10 -5.51
CA PRO A 607 26.43 4.89 -6.25
C PRO A 607 25.09 4.27 -5.83
N ASN A 608 24.64 4.52 -4.59
CA ASN A 608 23.37 4.10 -4.03
C ASN A 608 22.21 5.09 -4.25
N TYR A 609 22.46 6.23 -4.88
CA TYR A 609 21.40 7.15 -5.28
C TYR A 609 20.41 6.47 -6.24
N PRO A 610 19.09 6.54 -5.98
CA PRO A 610 18.10 5.88 -6.81
C PRO A 610 17.99 6.57 -8.19
N VAL A 611 18.08 5.77 -9.26
CA VAL A 611 17.83 6.25 -10.63
C VAL A 611 16.40 5.84 -11.05
N HIS A 612 15.49 6.81 -11.04
CA HIS A 612 14.07 6.55 -11.34
C HIS A 612 13.78 6.45 -12.83
N GLN A 613 14.37 7.35 -13.64
CA GLN A 613 14.17 7.35 -15.09
C GLN A 613 14.95 6.20 -15.73
N ARG A 614 14.33 5.02 -15.81
CA ARG A 614 14.88 3.87 -16.52
C ARG A 614 14.55 4.00 -18.00
N LYS A 615 15.51 3.69 -18.88
CA LYS A 615 15.19 3.53 -20.31
C LYS A 615 14.16 2.40 -20.42
N LEU A 616 12.97 2.72 -20.92
CA LEU A 616 11.96 1.71 -21.24
C LEU A 616 12.61 0.62 -22.09
N HIS A 617 12.35 -0.65 -21.76
CA HIS A 617 12.69 -1.76 -22.63
C HIS A 617 12.02 -1.54 -23.99
N ARG A 618 12.83 -1.22 -25.00
CA ARG A 618 12.38 -1.04 -26.39
C ARG A 618 12.46 -2.34 -27.20
N SER A 619 12.99 -3.42 -26.60
CA SER A 619 13.13 -4.75 -27.20
C SER A 619 11.98 -5.66 -26.77
N VAL A 620 11.17 -6.05 -27.75
CA VAL A 620 10.32 -7.26 -27.71
C VAL A 620 11.19 -8.43 -28.11
#